data_AF-A0A060ZIB0-F1
#
_entry.id   AF-A0A060ZIB0-F1
#
_cell.length_a   1.000
_cell.length_b   1.000
_cell.length_c   1.000
_cell.angle_alpha   90.00
_cell.angle_beta   90.00
_cell.angle_gamma   90.00
#
_symmetry.space_group_name_H-M   'P 1'
#
loop_
_entity.id
_entity.type
_entity.pdbx_description
1 polymer ?
#
loop_
_entity_poly.entity_id
_entity_poly.type
_entity_poly.pdbx_seq_one_letter_code
_entity_poly.pdbx_strand_id
1 'polypeptide(L)'
;MFSLLVQRCTELLRDTPAESIPEEEREDGDEWEEGMVRVSAFPLDLRELLPSVKVWSDWMLGHPDQWNPPPCSIDGCSSGVWRSLADLCNALARVDHGEAPLYKADGDGGEGDEELRLLLLEEDRLLAGFVPLLAAPQEPCYIELTRDTVSLYTIYTLHTCSLCLPHSFPSLSLPLSLLLSLLSPSPLSLA
;
A
#
# COMPACT_ATOMS: atom_id res chain seq x y z
N MET A 1 -2.10 19.59 -2.49
CA MET A 1 -2.35 19.05 -1.13
C MET A 1 -1.97 17.59 -1.06
N PHE A 2 -2.55 16.71 -1.88
CA PHE A 2 -2.18 15.29 -1.92
C PHE A 2 -0.67 15.02 -2.03
N SER A 3 0.04 15.69 -2.95
CA SER A 3 1.50 15.52 -3.07
C SER A 3 2.29 15.87 -1.79
N LEU A 4 1.83 16.83 -0.99
CA LEU A 4 2.46 17.20 0.27
C LEU A 4 2.22 16.15 1.35
N LEU A 5 1.02 15.56 1.38
CA LEU A 5 0.71 14.42 2.26
C LEU A 5 1.59 13.22 1.90
N VAL A 6 1.65 12.87 0.62
CA VAL A 6 2.51 11.81 0.09
C VAL A 6 3.96 12.05 0.46
N GLN A 7 4.48 13.27 0.21
CA GLN A 7 5.86 13.63 0.56
C GLN A 7 6.11 13.49 2.06
N ARG A 8 5.19 13.96 2.91
CA ARG A 8 5.35 13.86 4.36
C ARG A 8 5.34 12.39 4.83
N CYS A 9 4.47 11.57 4.26
CA CYS A 9 4.47 10.12 4.53
C CYS A 9 5.80 9.47 4.09
N THR A 10 6.34 9.85 2.93
CA THR A 10 7.64 9.36 2.46
C THR A 10 8.77 9.72 3.42
N GLU A 11 8.82 10.96 3.91
CA GLU A 11 9.82 11.41 4.88
C GLU A 11 9.73 10.60 6.18
N LEU A 12 8.53 10.50 6.77
CA LEU A 12 8.31 9.74 8.00
C LEU A 12 8.68 8.26 7.84
N LEU A 13 8.39 7.67 6.69
CA LEU A 13 8.70 6.28 6.41
C LEU A 13 10.20 6.04 6.24
N ARG A 14 10.91 6.95 5.55
CA ARG A 14 12.37 6.89 5.39
C ARG A 14 13.12 7.07 6.72
N ASP A 15 12.56 7.86 7.63
CA ASP A 15 13.11 8.09 8.97
C ASP A 15 12.79 6.94 9.94
N THR A 16 11.89 6.02 9.56
CA THR A 16 11.56 4.85 10.39
C THR A 16 12.71 3.82 10.29
N PRO A 17 13.23 3.33 11.43
CA PRO A 17 14.35 2.39 11.41
C PRO A 17 13.93 1.08 10.73
N ALA A 18 14.80 0.59 9.85
CA ALA A 18 14.63 -0.72 9.25
C ALA A 18 15.36 -1.76 10.12
N GLU A 19 14.67 -2.84 10.46
CA GLU A 19 15.22 -3.94 11.24
C GLU A 19 15.67 -5.06 10.27
N SER A 20 16.81 -5.70 10.57
CA SER A 20 17.19 -6.91 9.83
C SER A 20 16.22 -8.02 10.20
N ILE A 21 15.56 -8.62 9.20
CA ILE A 21 14.73 -9.80 9.42
C ILE A 21 15.62 -10.89 10.06
N PRO A 22 15.22 -11.46 11.22
CA PRO A 22 15.97 -12.52 11.90
C PRO A 22 16.30 -13.65 10.93
N GLU A 23 17.49 -14.24 11.05
CA GLU A 23 17.95 -15.35 10.18
C GLU A 23 16.98 -16.54 10.16
N GLU A 24 16.13 -16.69 11.19
CA GLU A 24 15.12 -17.76 11.32
C GLU A 24 13.89 -17.62 10.40
N GLU A 25 13.63 -16.41 9.88
CA GLU A 25 12.50 -16.13 8.96
C GLU A 25 12.96 -15.95 7.50
N ARG A 26 14.26 -16.09 7.22
CA ARG A 26 14.79 -16.00 5.86
C ARG A 26 14.53 -17.32 5.12
N GLU A 27 13.80 -17.25 4.01
CA GLU A 27 13.82 -18.35 3.05
C GLU A 27 15.22 -18.40 2.39
N ASP A 28 15.80 -19.62 2.30
CA ASP A 28 17.11 -19.87 1.70
C ASP A 28 17.16 -19.38 0.24
N GLY A 29 17.60 -18.14 0.02
CA GLY A 29 17.76 -17.58 -1.33
C GLY A 29 17.64 -16.05 -1.48
N ASP A 30 17.17 -15.32 -0.48
CA ASP A 30 17.00 -13.86 -0.59
C ASP A 30 18.32 -13.10 -0.30
N GLU A 31 18.99 -12.65 -1.37
CA GLU A 31 20.19 -11.78 -1.32
C GLU A 31 19.90 -10.33 -0.90
N TRP A 32 18.69 -10.02 -0.42
CA TRP A 32 18.30 -8.66 0.00
C TRP A 32 18.70 -8.42 1.46
N GLU A 33 19.97 -8.06 1.69
CA GLU A 33 20.48 -7.65 3.03
C GLU A 33 19.95 -6.27 3.51
N GLU A 34 19.03 -5.64 2.80
CA GLU A 34 18.46 -4.37 3.22
C GLU A 34 17.33 -4.63 4.22
N GLY A 35 17.57 -4.29 5.49
CA GLY A 35 16.57 -4.44 6.56
C GLY A 35 15.21 -3.85 6.14
N MET A 36 14.14 -4.53 6.56
CA MET A 36 12.77 -4.11 6.25
C MET A 36 12.19 -3.29 7.41
N VAL A 37 11.33 -2.33 7.08
CA VAL A 37 10.62 -1.51 8.05
C VAL A 37 9.36 -2.26 8.46
N ARG A 38 9.27 -2.64 9.74
CA ARG A 38 8.04 -3.24 10.28
C ARG A 38 6.92 -2.20 10.36
N VAL A 39 5.70 -2.57 10.03
CA VAL A 39 4.55 -1.67 10.09
C VAL A 39 4.22 -1.30 11.53
N SER A 40 4.47 -2.21 12.47
CA SER A 40 4.38 -1.92 13.91
C SER A 40 5.33 -0.82 14.38
N ALA A 41 6.42 -0.53 13.66
CA ALA A 41 7.37 0.53 13.98
C ALA A 41 6.93 1.92 13.46
N PHE A 42 5.81 2.02 12.75
CA PHE A 42 5.38 3.28 12.15
C PHE A 42 5.08 4.35 13.22
N PRO A 43 5.61 5.58 13.07
CA PRO A 43 5.30 6.67 13.97
C PRO A 43 3.82 7.05 13.89
N LEU A 44 3.28 7.61 14.99
CA LEU A 44 1.88 8.02 15.08
C LEU A 44 1.48 8.96 13.94
N ASP A 45 2.30 9.97 13.66
CA ASP A 45 2.08 10.92 12.57
C ASP A 45 1.86 10.22 11.22
N LEU A 46 2.61 9.15 10.93
CA LEU A 46 2.46 8.41 9.67
C LEU A 46 1.11 7.68 9.65
N ARG A 47 0.75 7.04 10.77
CA ARG A 47 -0.53 6.32 10.92
C ARG A 47 -1.74 7.25 10.77
N GLU A 48 -1.64 8.50 11.21
CA GLU A 48 -2.71 9.49 11.06
C GLU A 48 -2.84 10.04 9.63
N LEU A 49 -1.76 10.07 8.87
CA LEU A 49 -1.75 10.59 7.49
C LEU A 49 -2.19 9.54 6.45
N LEU A 50 -1.88 8.26 6.68
CA LEU A 50 -2.15 7.16 5.74
C LEU A 50 -3.62 7.06 5.30
N PRO A 51 -4.64 7.17 6.19
CA PRO A 51 -6.05 7.14 5.78
C PRO A 51 -6.40 8.21 4.74
N SER A 52 -5.85 9.42 4.88
CA SER A 52 -6.09 10.52 3.94
C SER A 52 -5.43 10.27 2.59
N VAL A 53 -4.22 9.69 2.58
CA VAL A 53 -3.53 9.31 1.35
C VAL A 53 -4.32 8.24 0.62
N LYS A 54 -4.79 7.21 1.34
CA LYS A 54 -5.59 6.12 0.78
C LYS A 54 -6.88 6.60 0.12
N VAL A 55 -7.72 7.36 0.84
CA VAL A 55 -8.98 7.88 0.30
C VAL A 55 -8.77 8.69 -0.98
N TRP A 56 -7.69 9.48 -1.05
CA TRP A 56 -7.37 10.23 -2.25
C TRP A 56 -6.92 9.31 -3.39
N SER A 57 -6.12 8.28 -3.10
CA SER A 57 -5.75 7.26 -4.08
C SER A 57 -6.97 6.48 -4.60
N ASP A 58 -7.94 6.14 -3.74
CA ASP A 58 -9.19 5.48 -4.15
C ASP A 58 -9.99 6.38 -5.11
N TRP A 59 -10.09 7.68 -4.80
CA TRP A 59 -10.69 8.64 -5.72
C TRP A 59 -9.94 8.73 -7.05
N MET A 60 -8.60 8.70 -7.03
CA MET A 60 -7.82 8.68 -8.27
C MET A 60 -8.13 7.42 -9.09
N LEU A 61 -8.19 6.23 -8.48
CA LEU A 61 -8.55 4.99 -9.20
C LEU A 61 -9.96 5.01 -9.78
N GLY A 62 -10.93 5.59 -9.08
CA GLY A 62 -12.30 5.69 -9.57
C GLY A 62 -12.49 6.72 -10.70
N HIS A 63 -11.56 7.65 -10.89
CA HIS A 63 -11.68 8.77 -11.82
C HIS A 63 -10.40 9.01 -12.65
N PRO A 64 -9.89 8.01 -13.40
CA PRO A 64 -8.61 8.09 -14.11
C PRO A 64 -8.55 9.25 -15.11
N ASP A 65 -9.65 9.53 -15.81
CA ASP A 65 -9.73 10.59 -16.83
C ASP A 65 -9.54 12.01 -16.28
N GLN A 66 -9.65 12.19 -14.95
CA GLN A 66 -9.49 13.50 -14.30
C GLN A 66 -8.01 13.89 -14.08
N TRP A 67 -7.11 12.91 -14.08
CA TRP A 67 -5.69 13.12 -13.79
C TRP A 67 -4.75 12.43 -14.79
N ASN A 68 -5.27 11.59 -15.68
CA ASN A 68 -4.51 10.92 -16.73
C ASN A 68 -5.11 11.24 -18.12
N PRO A 69 -4.43 12.03 -18.98
CA PRO A 69 -3.10 12.60 -18.80
C PRO A 69 -3.08 13.70 -17.72
N PRO A 70 -1.92 13.96 -17.09
CA PRO A 70 -1.79 14.99 -16.06
C PRO A 70 -2.35 16.33 -16.54
N PRO A 71 -3.20 17.01 -15.77
CA PRO A 71 -3.79 18.27 -16.18
C PRO A 71 -2.67 19.30 -16.45
N CYS A 72 -2.62 19.81 -17.67
CA CYS A 72 -1.57 20.70 -18.16
C CYS A 72 -1.75 22.17 -17.72
N SER A 73 -2.77 22.49 -16.94
CA SER A 73 -3.23 23.88 -16.71
C SER A 73 -2.48 24.63 -15.61
N ILE A 74 -1.63 23.96 -14.83
CA ILE A 74 -0.77 24.59 -13.82
C ILE A 74 0.68 24.31 -14.19
N ASP A 75 1.30 25.25 -14.88
CA ASP A 75 2.71 25.20 -15.27
C ASP A 75 3.59 24.87 -14.05
N GLY A 76 4.27 23.71 -14.10
CA GLY A 76 5.29 23.30 -13.13
C GLY A 76 4.82 22.49 -11.91
N CYS A 77 3.52 22.35 -11.63
CA CYS A 77 3.06 21.61 -10.44
C CYS A 77 2.79 20.12 -10.68
N SER A 78 2.49 19.69 -11.91
CA SER A 78 2.08 18.29 -12.17
C SER A 78 3.24 17.29 -12.03
N SER A 79 4.48 17.70 -12.34
CA SER A 79 5.65 16.81 -12.26
C SER A 79 6.03 16.42 -10.84
N GLY A 80 5.71 17.27 -9.84
CA GLY A 80 5.99 17.00 -8.43
C GLY A 80 5.14 15.87 -7.86
N VAL A 81 3.85 15.82 -8.22
CA VAL A 81 2.90 14.82 -7.67
C VAL A 81 3.34 13.40 -8.01
N TRP A 82 3.66 13.15 -9.27
CA TRP A 82 4.07 11.83 -9.74
C TRP A 82 5.43 11.39 -9.19
N ARG A 83 6.36 12.34 -9.04
CA ARG A 83 7.65 12.06 -8.38
C ARG A 83 7.45 11.70 -6.92
N SER A 84 6.64 12.46 -6.18
CA SER A 84 6.31 12.16 -4.79
C SER A 84 5.64 10.79 -4.65
N LEU A 85 4.73 10.42 -5.55
CA LEU A 85 4.13 9.07 -5.56
C LEU A 85 5.16 7.98 -5.80
N ALA A 86 6.06 8.16 -6.77
CA ALA A 86 7.13 7.20 -7.03
C ALA A 86 8.09 7.07 -5.83
N ASP A 87 8.45 8.19 -5.19
CA ASP A 87 9.26 8.22 -3.98
C ASP A 87 8.58 7.48 -2.81
N LEU A 88 7.27 7.65 -2.66
CA LEU A 88 6.48 6.95 -1.66
C LEU A 88 6.44 5.43 -1.95
N CYS A 89 6.17 5.03 -3.20
CA CYS A 89 6.19 3.60 -3.58
C CYS A 89 7.56 2.96 -3.35
N ASN A 90 8.65 3.64 -3.68
CA ASN A 90 10.01 3.15 -3.40
C ASN A 90 10.27 3.02 -1.90
N ALA A 91 9.82 3.99 -1.08
CA ALA A 91 9.97 3.92 0.37
C ALA A 91 9.14 2.78 0.98
N LEU A 92 7.93 2.56 0.46
CA LEU A 92 7.04 1.51 0.91
C LEU A 92 7.48 0.10 0.47
N ALA A 93 8.25 -0.03 -0.61
CA ALA A 93 8.84 -1.30 -1.01
C ALA A 93 9.86 -1.87 -0.01
N ARG A 94 10.30 -1.05 0.95
CA ARG A 94 11.17 -1.46 2.06
C ARG A 94 10.38 -1.88 3.30
N VAL A 95 9.05 -1.89 3.25
CA VAL A 95 8.19 -2.26 4.38
C VAL A 95 7.98 -3.77 4.37
N ASP A 96 8.07 -4.39 5.55
CA ASP A 96 7.75 -5.80 5.72
C ASP A 96 6.24 -6.03 5.60
N HIS A 97 5.83 -6.73 4.55
CA HIS A 97 4.43 -7.04 4.27
C HIS A 97 3.97 -8.35 4.93
N GLY A 98 4.90 -9.17 5.45
CA GLY A 98 4.61 -10.43 6.14
C GLY A 98 4.02 -10.22 7.54
N GLU A 99 4.23 -9.05 8.15
CA GLU A 99 3.68 -8.74 9.48
C GLU A 99 2.13 -8.69 9.48
N ALA A 100 1.50 -8.42 8.34
CA ALA A 100 0.04 -8.28 8.23
C ALA A 100 -0.52 -8.70 6.85
N PRO A 101 -0.52 -10.01 6.51
CA PRO A 101 -1.04 -10.49 5.25
C PRO A 101 -2.53 -10.17 5.08
N LEU A 102 -2.92 -9.82 3.85
CA LEU A 102 -4.29 -9.59 3.42
C LEU A 102 -4.78 -10.77 2.59
N TYR A 103 -5.96 -11.31 2.90
CA TYR A 103 -6.56 -12.42 2.16
C TYR A 103 -7.67 -11.91 1.24
N LYS A 104 -7.72 -12.43 0.00
CA LYS A 104 -8.81 -12.17 -0.95
C LYS A 104 -9.94 -13.19 -0.79
N ALA A 105 -11.15 -12.79 -1.14
CA ALA A 105 -12.34 -13.65 -1.12
C ALA A 105 -12.24 -14.89 -2.02
N ASP A 106 -11.44 -14.81 -3.10
CA ASP A 106 -11.37 -15.81 -4.17
C ASP A 106 -10.22 -16.82 -4.00
N GLY A 107 -9.47 -16.74 -2.90
CA GLY A 107 -8.48 -17.76 -2.58
C GLY A 107 -9.20 -19.07 -2.28
N ASP A 108 -8.92 -20.11 -3.08
CA ASP A 108 -9.34 -21.49 -2.79
C ASP A 108 -9.09 -21.74 -1.30
N GLY A 109 -10.16 -22.06 -0.58
CA GLY A 109 -10.15 -22.17 0.87
C GLY A 109 -9.12 -23.20 1.30
N GLY A 110 -7.90 -22.76 1.54
CA GLY A 110 -6.85 -23.55 2.14
C GLY A 110 -7.37 -24.04 3.49
N GLU A 111 -7.18 -25.33 3.75
CA GLU A 111 -7.62 -26.11 4.91
C GLU A 111 -7.06 -25.64 6.28
N GLY A 112 -7.07 -24.34 6.55
CA GLY A 112 -6.72 -23.75 7.85
C GLY A 112 -7.98 -23.32 8.60
N ASP A 113 -8.14 -23.84 9.80
CA ASP A 113 -9.17 -23.51 10.80
C ASP A 113 -8.99 -22.08 11.38
N GLU A 114 -8.56 -21.12 10.55
CA GLU A 114 -8.25 -19.75 10.97
C GLU A 114 -9.45 -18.83 10.76
N GLU A 115 -9.95 -18.26 11.86
CA GLU A 115 -11.11 -17.36 11.85
C GLU A 115 -10.73 -16.02 11.18
N LEU A 116 -11.03 -15.89 9.90
CA LEU A 116 -10.85 -14.66 9.13
C LEU A 116 -12.03 -13.70 9.37
N ARG A 117 -11.72 -12.42 9.56
CA ARG A 117 -12.71 -11.34 9.63
C ARG A 117 -12.55 -10.37 8.47
N LEU A 118 -13.66 -9.76 8.06
CA LEU A 118 -13.64 -8.69 7.06
C LEU A 118 -12.87 -7.48 7.60
N LEU A 119 -11.92 -6.97 6.82
CA LEU A 119 -11.23 -5.72 7.08
C LEU A 119 -12.17 -4.55 6.80
N LEU A 120 -12.52 -3.81 7.84
CA LEU A 120 -13.29 -2.58 7.74
C LEU A 120 -12.42 -1.43 8.26
N LEU A 121 -12.04 -0.54 7.35
CA LEU A 121 -11.22 0.62 7.68
C LEU A 121 -12.13 1.78 8.14
N GLU A 122 -11.63 2.58 9.09
CA GLU A 122 -12.45 3.62 9.72
C GLU A 122 -12.85 4.72 8.73
N GLU A 123 -11.94 5.12 7.84
CA GLU A 123 -12.21 6.12 6.79
C GLU A 123 -13.21 5.63 5.75
N ASP A 124 -13.26 4.34 5.43
CA ASP A 124 -14.28 3.76 4.53
C ASP A 124 -15.66 3.83 5.19
N ARG A 125 -15.73 3.52 6.48
CA ARG A 125 -16.97 3.66 7.25
C ARG A 125 -17.41 5.12 7.35
N LEU A 126 -16.47 6.03 7.58
CA LEU A 126 -16.72 7.47 7.69
C LEU A 126 -17.27 8.03 6.37
N LEU A 127 -16.73 7.57 5.25
CA LEU A 127 -17.08 8.06 3.90
C LEU A 127 -18.07 7.14 3.17
N ALA A 128 -18.68 6.18 3.88
CA ALA A 128 -19.68 5.29 3.32
C ALA A 128 -20.84 6.08 2.71
N GLY A 129 -21.13 5.83 1.43
CA GLY A 129 -22.17 6.54 0.68
C GLY A 129 -21.72 7.86 0.05
N PHE A 130 -20.45 8.26 0.20
CA PHE A 130 -19.89 9.38 -0.53
C PHE A 130 -19.72 9.02 -2.01
N VAL A 131 -20.65 9.51 -2.84
CA VAL A 131 -20.81 9.13 -4.25
C VAL A 131 -19.49 9.15 -5.05
N PRO A 132 -18.60 10.14 -4.91
CA PRO A 132 -17.32 10.15 -5.64
C PRO A 132 -16.42 8.93 -5.37
N LEU A 133 -16.52 8.28 -4.21
CA LEU A 133 -15.70 7.11 -3.88
C LEU A 133 -16.34 5.78 -4.30
N LEU A 134 -17.62 5.78 -4.69
CA LEU A 134 -18.29 4.55 -5.13
C LEU A 134 -17.77 4.01 -6.47
N ALA A 135 -17.00 4.82 -7.22
CA ALA A 135 -16.36 4.42 -8.46
C ALA A 135 -15.02 3.66 -8.23
N ALA A 136 -14.45 3.75 -7.02
CA ALA A 136 -13.24 3.04 -6.68
C ALA A 136 -13.54 1.53 -6.47
N PRO A 137 -12.58 0.62 -6.73
CA PRO A 137 -12.72 -0.78 -6.34
C PRO A 137 -13.01 -0.90 -4.83
N GLN A 138 -14.00 -1.71 -4.47
CA GLN A 138 -14.39 -1.97 -3.06
C GLN A 138 -14.26 -3.47 -2.73
N GLU A 139 -13.23 -4.13 -3.29
CA GLU A 139 -13.04 -5.57 -3.12
C GLU A 139 -12.91 -5.92 -1.63
N PRO A 140 -13.68 -6.90 -1.12
CA PRO A 140 -13.61 -7.29 0.27
C PRO A 140 -12.25 -7.93 0.57
N CYS A 141 -11.57 -7.42 1.60
CA CYS A 141 -10.32 -7.98 2.12
C CYS A 141 -10.56 -8.60 3.48
N TYR A 142 -9.89 -9.73 3.75
CA TYR A 142 -10.01 -10.46 5.00
C TYR A 142 -8.68 -10.49 5.74
N ILE A 143 -8.76 -10.56 7.07
CA ILE A 143 -7.60 -10.58 7.98
C ILE A 143 -7.85 -11.60 9.09
N GLU A 144 -6.78 -12.10 9.70
CA GLU A 144 -6.87 -12.91 10.92
C GLU A 144 -7.47 -12.10 12.08
N LEU A 145 -8.31 -12.75 12.90
CA LEU A 145 -9.05 -12.11 14.00
C LEU A 145 -8.15 -11.41 15.04
N THR A 146 -6.91 -11.88 15.21
CA THR A 146 -5.98 -11.47 16.28
C THR A 146 -5.06 -10.31 15.91
N ARG A 147 -5.05 -9.85 14.65
CA ARG A 147 -4.08 -8.83 14.18
C ARG A 147 -4.55 -7.39 14.34
N ASP A 148 -3.57 -6.51 14.55
CA ASP A 148 -3.78 -5.07 14.69
C ASP A 148 -4.13 -4.41 13.35
N THR A 149 -5.19 -3.59 13.33
CA THR A 149 -5.73 -2.97 12.11
C THR A 149 -4.78 -1.94 11.51
N VAL A 150 -3.87 -1.40 12.32
CA VAL A 150 -2.92 -0.35 11.94
C VAL A 150 -1.96 -0.81 10.83
N SER A 151 -1.52 -2.07 10.87
CA SER A 151 -0.57 -2.59 9.88
C SER A 151 -1.17 -2.72 8.47
N LEU A 152 -2.50 -2.76 8.40
CA LEU A 152 -3.26 -3.09 7.20
C LEU A 152 -3.56 -1.84 6.36
N TYR A 153 -3.63 -0.65 6.98
CA TYR A 153 -3.73 0.63 6.26
C TYR A 153 -2.56 0.82 5.31
N THR A 154 -1.35 0.46 5.75
CA THR A 154 -0.12 0.63 4.97
C THR A 154 -0.13 -0.22 3.72
N ILE A 155 -0.48 -1.50 3.85
CA ILE A 155 -0.50 -2.47 2.75
C ILE A 155 -1.62 -2.14 1.75
N TYR A 156 -2.78 -1.72 2.25
CA TYR A 156 -3.86 -1.29 1.36
C TYR A 156 -3.51 0.03 0.65
N THR A 157 -3.01 1.04 1.38
CA THR A 157 -2.55 2.31 0.78
C THR A 157 -1.47 2.06 -0.27
N LEU A 158 -0.56 1.11 -0.02
CA LEU A 158 0.44 0.64 -0.96
C LEU A 158 -0.16 0.12 -2.27
N HIS A 159 -1.13 -0.80 -2.14
CA HIS A 159 -1.83 -1.40 -3.27
C HIS A 159 -2.50 -0.31 -4.12
N THR A 160 -3.25 0.58 -3.49
CA THR A 160 -3.98 1.65 -4.17
C THR A 160 -3.03 2.67 -4.81
N CYS A 161 -1.97 3.08 -4.10
CA CYS A 161 -0.99 4.05 -4.62
C CYS A 161 -0.20 3.51 -5.82
N SER A 162 0.17 2.22 -5.80
CA SER A 162 0.86 1.58 -6.92
C SER A 162 0.01 1.59 -8.19
N LEU A 163 -1.29 1.30 -8.07
CA LEU A 163 -2.24 1.32 -9.18
C LEU A 163 -2.49 2.73 -9.75
N CYS A 164 -2.21 3.79 -8.98
CA CYS A 164 -2.35 5.18 -9.42
C CYS A 164 -1.17 5.71 -10.26
N LEU A 165 -0.05 4.98 -10.33
CA LEU A 165 1.11 5.40 -11.11
C LEU A 165 0.85 5.18 -12.62
N PRO A 166 1.06 6.20 -13.48
CA PRO A 166 0.92 6.02 -14.91
C PRO A 166 1.90 4.95 -15.41
N HIS A 167 1.44 4.03 -16.28
CA HIS A 167 2.29 3.01 -16.92
C HIS A 167 3.53 3.58 -17.64
N SER A 168 3.53 4.87 -17.96
CA SER A 168 4.63 5.56 -18.65
C SER A 168 5.66 6.20 -17.71
N PHE A 169 5.58 6.01 -16.39
CA PHE A 169 6.57 6.56 -15.45
C PHE A 169 7.79 5.61 -15.28
N PRO A 170 8.99 5.99 -15.76
CA PRO A 170 10.16 5.10 -15.79
C PRO A 170 10.96 5.08 -14.48
N SER A 171 10.45 5.68 -13.39
CA SER A 171 11.24 6.00 -12.18
C SER A 171 11.05 5.06 -10.99
N LEU A 172 10.30 3.97 -11.15
CA LEU A 172 10.15 2.97 -10.10
C LEU A 172 11.41 2.11 -10.01
N SER A 173 11.96 1.97 -8.80
CA SER A 173 13.16 1.15 -8.56
C SER A 173 12.86 -0.34 -8.66
N LEU A 174 11.60 -0.73 -8.51
CA LEU A 174 11.09 -2.09 -8.66
C LEU A 174 10.05 -2.11 -9.79
N PRO A 175 10.02 -3.14 -10.65
CA PRO A 175 8.98 -3.23 -11.66
C PRO A 175 7.62 -3.36 -10.97
N LEU A 176 6.61 -2.67 -11.49
CA LEU A 176 5.24 -2.63 -10.93
C LEU A 176 4.69 -4.04 -10.67
N SER A 177 5.10 -5.01 -11.49
CA SER A 177 4.81 -6.44 -11.34
C SER A 177 5.40 -7.08 -10.08
N LEU A 178 6.62 -6.71 -9.65
CA LEU A 178 7.20 -7.18 -8.38
C LEU A 178 6.47 -6.57 -7.18
N LEU A 179 6.08 -5.31 -7.26
CA LEU A 179 5.27 -4.65 -6.23
C LEU A 179 3.89 -5.31 -6.12
N LEU A 180 3.25 -5.62 -7.25
CA LEU A 180 2.00 -6.38 -7.30
C LEU A 180 2.16 -7.83 -6.79
N SER A 181 3.33 -8.46 -7.02
CA SER A 181 3.65 -9.80 -6.52
C SER A 181 3.94 -9.85 -5.02
N LEU A 182 4.57 -8.81 -4.46
CA LEU A 182 4.80 -8.64 -3.01
C LEU A 182 3.51 -8.35 -2.24
N LEU A 183 2.52 -7.75 -2.91
CA LEU A 183 1.19 -7.46 -2.37
C LEU A 183 0.15 -8.55 -2.65
N SER A 184 0.48 -9.55 -3.49
CA SER A 184 -0.28 -10.78 -3.55
C SER A 184 0.24 -11.67 -2.42
N PRO A 185 -0.60 -12.18 -1.50
CA PRO A 185 -0.20 -13.34 -0.72
C PRO A 185 -0.02 -14.47 -1.74
N SER A 186 1.19 -14.64 -2.25
CA SER A 186 1.50 -15.87 -2.96
C SER A 186 1.38 -16.98 -1.94
N PRO A 187 0.58 -18.03 -2.19
CA PRO A 187 0.65 -19.21 -1.36
C PRO A 187 2.05 -19.75 -1.58
N LEU A 188 2.91 -19.59 -0.58
CA LEU A 188 4.07 -20.46 -0.46
C LEU A 188 3.52 -21.87 -0.24
N SER A 189 3.38 -22.61 -1.34
CA SER A 189 3.91 -23.96 -1.51
C SER A 189 3.05 -24.77 -2.48
N LEU A 190 3.65 -25.27 -3.56
CA LEU A 190 3.83 -26.72 -3.75
C LEU A 190 4.69 -27.00 -4.99
N ALA A 191 5.87 -27.58 -4.70
CA ALA A 191 6.62 -28.61 -5.44
C ALA A 191 6.89 -28.44 -6.95
#